data_AF-A0A0Q5KUS1-F1
#
_entry.id   AF-A0A0Q5KUS1-F1
#
_cell.length_a   1.000
_cell.length_b   1.000
_cell.length_c   1.000
_cell.angle_alpha   90.00
_cell.angle_beta   90.00
_cell.angle_gamma   90.00
#
_symmetry.space_group_name_H-M   'P 1'
#
loop_
_entity.id
_entity.type
_entity.pdbx_description
1 polymer ?
#
loop_
_entity_poly.entity_id
_entity_poly.type
_entity_poly.pdbx_seq_one_letter_code
_entity_poly.pdbx_strand_id
1 'polypeptide(L)'
;MTLTTVERLMLVHQYKILAALEPDDAHYYLWCADVVAGGYDTLLGQTDLGTIAQKPFSHERAEFVYSVLRMFDTLIYSAKGKETELSEMEKHMLRFSGFGLNDEAEELGFVKLIHKRGRGDFSLVIPDGAHDSHMPMTPLYRRMLEAYDQAGGKTKSLLSLNEVKVVLNSVIAPENQ
;
A
#
# COMPACT_ATOMS: atom_id res chain seq x y z
N MET A 1 -11.89 5.28 22.13
CA MET A 1 -13.09 4.67 21.51
C MET A 1 -14.10 4.42 22.62
N THR A 2 -15.39 4.61 22.37
CA THR A 2 -16.44 4.31 23.35
C THR A 2 -17.49 3.43 22.68
N LEU A 3 -17.60 2.19 23.15
CA LEU A 3 -18.57 1.22 22.63
C LEU A 3 -19.95 1.47 23.24
N THR A 4 -21.00 1.34 22.43
CA THR A 4 -22.38 1.25 22.91
C THR A 4 -22.62 -0.08 23.63
N THR A 5 -23.69 -0.16 24.42
CA THR A 5 -24.07 -1.41 25.10
C THR A 5 -24.39 -2.53 24.11
N VAL A 6 -24.99 -2.20 22.96
CA VAL A 6 -25.29 -3.19 21.90
C VAL A 6 -24.01 -3.71 21.27
N GLU A 7 -23.06 -2.84 20.93
CA GLU A 7 -21.76 -3.26 20.36
C GLU A 7 -20.96 -4.12 21.35
N ARG A 8 -20.95 -3.76 22.64
CA ARG A 8 -20.33 -4.61 23.67
C ARG A 8 -20.97 -5.99 23.72
N LEU A 9 -22.29 -6.07 23.73
CA LEU A 9 -23.00 -7.36 23.76
C LEU A 9 -22.67 -8.21 22.53
N MET A 10 -22.65 -7.59 21.35
CA MET A 10 -22.26 -8.27 20.11
C MET A 10 -20.83 -8.81 20.17
N LEU A 11 -19.87 -7.98 20.59
CA LEU A 11 -18.46 -8.37 20.71
C LEU A 11 -18.24 -9.48 21.74
N VAL A 12 -18.90 -9.41 22.91
CA VAL A 12 -18.87 -10.46 23.93
C VAL A 12 -19.34 -11.79 23.35
N HIS A 13 -20.43 -11.79 22.58
CA HIS A 13 -20.92 -13.01 21.94
C HIS A 13 -19.96 -13.51 20.85
N GLN A 14 -19.38 -12.62 20.04
CA GLN A 14 -18.41 -12.99 19.02
C GLN A 14 -17.16 -13.65 19.63
N TYR A 15 -16.60 -13.07 20.69
CA TYR A 15 -15.47 -13.64 21.39
C TYR A 15 -15.78 -15.00 22.03
N LYS A 16 -16.98 -15.18 22.60
CA LYS A 16 -17.42 -16.50 23.12
C LYS A 16 -17.57 -17.54 22.02
N ILE A 17 -18.04 -17.14 20.83
CA ILE A 17 -18.11 -18.01 19.66
C ILE A 17 -16.70 -18.39 19.19
N LEU A 18 -15.79 -17.42 19.06
CA LEU A 18 -14.40 -17.69 18.68
C LEU A 18 -13.70 -18.64 19.66
N ALA A 19 -13.90 -18.45 20.97
CA ALA A 19 -13.37 -19.35 21.99
C ALA A 19 -13.87 -20.81 21.83
N ALA A 20 -15.09 -21.00 21.30
CA ALA A 20 -15.62 -22.33 21.04
C ALA A 20 -15.11 -22.92 19.71
N LEU A 21 -14.77 -22.08 18.73
CA LEU A 21 -14.28 -22.49 17.41
C LEU A 21 -12.76 -22.72 17.38
N GLU A 22 -12.02 -22.00 18.24
CA GLU A 22 -10.56 -22.00 18.30
C GLU A 22 -10.10 -22.32 19.74
N PRO A 23 -10.18 -23.59 20.17
CA PRO A 23 -9.93 -23.98 21.57
C PRO A 23 -8.53 -23.65 22.07
N ASP A 24 -7.54 -23.67 21.18
CA ASP A 24 -6.13 -23.39 21.52
C ASP A 24 -5.94 -21.92 21.96
N ASP A 25 -6.74 -21.00 21.41
CA ASP A 25 -6.72 -19.57 21.72
C ASP A 25 -7.92 -19.12 22.60
N ALA A 26 -8.72 -20.07 23.10
CA ALA A 26 -9.95 -19.79 23.84
C ALA A 26 -9.74 -18.87 25.06
N HIS A 27 -8.61 -19.01 25.75
CA HIS A 27 -8.25 -18.16 26.89
C HIS A 27 -8.13 -16.68 26.49
N TYR A 28 -7.53 -16.39 25.33
CA TYR A 28 -7.40 -15.01 24.83
C TYR A 28 -8.77 -14.41 24.51
N TYR A 29 -9.62 -15.17 23.82
CA TYR A 29 -10.95 -14.70 23.44
C TYR A 29 -11.88 -14.51 24.65
N LEU A 30 -11.86 -15.43 25.62
CA LEU A 30 -12.64 -15.27 26.85
C LEU A 30 -12.17 -14.06 27.67
N TRP A 31 -10.85 -13.82 27.74
CA TRP A 31 -10.31 -12.62 28.37
C TRP A 31 -10.78 -11.34 27.64
N CYS A 32 -10.78 -11.33 26.30
CA CYS A 32 -11.33 -10.23 25.50
C CYS A 32 -12.83 -9.99 25.79
N ALA A 33 -13.63 -11.06 25.92
CA ALA A 33 -15.03 -10.97 26.30
C ALA A 33 -15.21 -10.31 27.68
N ASP A 34 -14.39 -10.67 28.67
CA ASP A 34 -14.44 -10.08 30.00
C ASP A 34 -14.03 -8.60 30.00
N VAL A 35 -12.99 -8.24 29.24
CA VAL A 35 -12.56 -6.83 29.06
C VAL A 35 -13.69 -5.98 28.48
N VAL A 36 -14.36 -6.47 27.43
CA VAL A 36 -15.46 -5.77 26.78
C VAL A 36 -16.70 -5.71 27.67
N ALA A 37 -17.07 -6.81 28.33
CA ALA A 37 -18.23 -6.87 29.22
C ALA A 37 -18.08 -5.96 30.45
N GLY A 38 -16.87 -5.92 31.03
CA GLY A 38 -16.54 -5.10 32.19
C GLY A 38 -16.36 -3.62 31.88
N GLY A 39 -16.27 -3.24 30.60
CA GLY A 39 -16.05 -1.85 30.19
C GLY A 39 -14.66 -1.34 30.59
N TYR A 40 -13.63 -2.20 30.57
CA TYR A 40 -12.28 -1.84 30.94
C TYR A 40 -11.57 -1.14 29.77
N ASP A 41 -11.91 0.13 29.55
CA ASP A 41 -11.41 0.93 28.43
C ASP A 41 -9.88 0.98 28.32
N THR A 42 -9.18 0.95 29.46
CA THR A 42 -7.70 0.92 29.52
C THR A 42 -7.09 -0.36 28.96
N LEU A 43 -7.86 -1.45 28.91
CA LEU A 43 -7.44 -2.75 28.40
C LEU A 43 -7.89 -2.99 26.95
N LEU A 44 -8.82 -2.19 26.40
CA LEU A 44 -9.29 -2.34 25.02
C LEU A 44 -8.16 -2.30 23.99
N GLY A 45 -7.12 -1.49 24.23
CA GLY A 45 -5.94 -1.40 23.36
C GLY A 45 -5.11 -2.69 23.27
N GLN A 46 -5.31 -3.63 24.20
CA GLN A 46 -4.63 -4.94 24.22
C GLN A 46 -5.48 -6.06 23.58
N THR A 47 -6.72 -5.76 23.19
CA THR A 47 -7.59 -6.67 22.45
C THR A 47 -7.43 -6.46 20.94
N ASP A 48 -8.07 -7.30 20.13
CA ASP A 48 -8.12 -7.12 18.66
C ASP A 48 -8.69 -5.74 18.25
N LEU A 49 -9.53 -5.10 19.08
CA LEU A 49 -10.03 -3.74 18.82
C LEU A 49 -8.91 -2.69 18.86
N GLY A 50 -7.84 -2.96 19.62
CA GLY A 50 -6.64 -2.12 19.67
C GLY A 50 -5.72 -2.31 18.47
N THR A 51 -5.76 -3.49 17.82
CA THR A 51 -4.87 -3.83 16.70
C THR A 51 -5.48 -3.50 15.34
N ILE A 52 -6.80 -3.35 15.25
CA ILE A 52 -7.47 -2.82 14.05
C ILE A 52 -7.08 -1.36 13.86
N ALA A 53 -6.68 -1.00 12.64
CA ALA A 53 -6.30 0.37 12.29
C ALA A 53 -7.41 1.35 12.67
N GLN A 54 -7.10 2.24 13.62
CA GLN A 54 -8.05 3.24 14.13
C GLN A 54 -8.49 4.23 13.04
N LYS A 55 -7.65 4.43 12.02
CA LYS A 55 -7.97 5.21 10.83
C LYS A 55 -8.01 4.28 9.62
N PRO A 56 -9.15 4.19 8.92
CA PRO A 56 -9.22 3.45 7.67
C PRO A 56 -8.22 3.99 6.64
N PHE A 57 -7.60 3.09 5.89
CA PHE A 57 -6.84 3.47 4.70
C PHE A 57 -7.80 4.07 3.67
N SER A 58 -7.65 5.36 3.37
CA SER A 58 -8.65 6.10 2.59
C SER A 58 -8.65 5.68 1.13
N HIS A 59 -9.80 5.87 0.46
CA HIS A 59 -9.93 5.62 -0.97
C HIS A 59 -8.92 6.43 -1.79
N GLU A 60 -8.71 7.70 -1.45
CA GLU A 60 -7.72 8.57 -2.11
C GLU A 60 -6.30 7.98 -2.06
N ARG A 61 -5.89 7.42 -0.91
CA ARG A 61 -4.57 6.79 -0.75
C ARG A 61 -4.48 5.48 -1.52
N ALA A 62 -5.54 4.70 -1.55
CA ALA A 62 -5.62 3.50 -2.38
C ALA A 62 -5.49 3.85 -3.88
N GLU A 63 -6.23 4.86 -4.34
CA GLU A 63 -6.15 5.33 -5.73
C GLU A 63 -4.78 5.90 -6.07
N PHE A 64 -4.12 6.59 -5.13
CA PHE A 64 -2.74 7.02 -5.30
C PHE A 64 -1.80 5.82 -5.55
N VAL A 65 -1.83 4.81 -4.66
CA VAL A 65 -0.99 3.61 -4.83
C VAL A 65 -1.30 2.90 -6.15
N TYR A 66 -2.58 2.72 -6.50
CA TYR A 66 -2.95 2.12 -7.78
C TYR A 66 -2.46 2.93 -8.98
N SER A 67 -2.54 4.26 -8.91
CA SER A 67 -2.06 5.13 -10.00
C SER A 67 -0.55 4.98 -10.19
N VAL A 68 0.22 4.89 -9.10
CA VAL A 68 1.66 4.61 -9.15
C VAL A 68 1.93 3.26 -9.81
N LEU A 69 1.25 2.20 -9.35
CA LEU A 69 1.46 0.85 -9.90
C LEU A 69 1.11 0.75 -11.38
N ARG A 70 -0.01 1.34 -11.82
CA ARG A 70 -0.40 1.39 -13.24
C ARG A 70 0.56 2.19 -14.10
N MET A 71 1.09 3.29 -13.57
CA MET A 71 2.12 4.06 -14.24
C MET A 71 3.36 3.20 -14.47
N PHE A 72 3.90 2.55 -13.44
CA PHE A 72 5.06 1.67 -13.58
C PHE A 72 4.81 0.52 -14.56
N ASP A 73 3.62 -0.09 -14.51
CA ASP A 73 3.21 -1.12 -15.46
C ASP A 73 3.31 -0.61 -16.91
N THR A 74 2.71 0.56 -17.18
CA THR A 74 2.76 1.21 -18.49
C THR A 74 4.20 1.49 -18.92
N LEU A 75 5.03 2.04 -18.04
CA LEU A 75 6.42 2.37 -18.33
C LEU A 75 7.23 1.12 -18.68
N ILE A 76 7.11 0.06 -17.88
CA ILE A 76 7.79 -1.22 -18.09
C ILE A 76 7.39 -1.82 -19.44
N TYR A 77 6.09 -1.89 -19.74
CA TYR A 77 5.62 -2.40 -21.02
C TYR A 77 6.03 -1.54 -22.21
N SER A 78 6.07 -0.21 -22.05
CA SER A 78 6.49 0.73 -23.10
C SER A 78 7.98 0.64 -23.42
N ALA A 79 8.81 0.32 -22.43
CA ALA A 79 10.26 0.17 -22.57
C ALA A 79 10.70 -1.24 -23.01
N LYS A 80 9.79 -2.22 -22.97
CA LYS A 80 10.10 -3.63 -23.24
C LYS A 80 10.75 -3.84 -24.61
N GLY A 81 11.92 -4.46 -24.63
CA GLY A 81 12.71 -4.72 -25.84
C GLY A 81 13.54 -3.52 -26.34
N LYS A 82 13.54 -2.39 -25.60
CA LYS A 82 14.31 -1.17 -25.90
C LYS A 82 15.14 -0.73 -24.69
N GLU A 83 15.38 -1.63 -23.74
CA GLU A 83 16.05 -1.32 -22.47
C GLU A 83 17.50 -0.87 -22.70
N THR A 84 18.15 -1.32 -23.78
CA THR A 84 19.51 -0.89 -24.15
C THR A 84 19.61 0.59 -24.52
N GLU A 85 18.49 1.22 -24.85
CA GLU A 85 18.41 2.66 -25.16
C GLU A 85 18.20 3.53 -23.91
N LEU A 86 18.02 2.92 -22.73
CA LEU A 86 17.94 3.59 -21.43
C LEU A 86 19.33 3.63 -20.77
N SER A 87 19.64 4.74 -20.13
CA SER A 87 20.78 4.85 -19.21
C SER A 87 20.60 3.92 -18.00
N GLU A 88 21.69 3.60 -17.30
CA GLU A 88 21.62 2.78 -16.07
C GLU A 88 20.75 3.44 -14.99
N MET A 89 20.77 4.76 -14.91
CA MET A 89 19.91 5.52 -14.01
C MET A 89 18.44 5.38 -14.38
N GLU A 90 18.09 5.52 -15.67
CA GLU A 90 16.72 5.32 -16.14
C GLU A 90 16.24 3.88 -15.90
N LYS A 91 17.10 2.87 -16.13
CA LYS A 91 16.79 1.47 -15.80
C LYS A 91 16.52 1.26 -14.31
N HIS A 92 17.25 1.95 -13.45
CA HIS A 92 17.02 1.91 -12.02
C HIS A 92 15.69 2.57 -11.64
N MET A 93 15.41 3.75 -12.19
CA MET A 93 14.16 4.50 -11.97
C MET A 93 12.93 3.81 -12.57
N LEU A 94 13.11 2.95 -13.57
CA LEU A 94 12.04 2.14 -14.17
C LEU A 94 11.55 1.04 -13.23
N ARG A 95 12.32 0.69 -12.18
CA ARG A 95 11.93 -0.30 -11.17
C ARG A 95 11.13 0.38 -10.07
N PHE A 96 10.02 -0.23 -9.69
CA PHE A 96 9.23 0.23 -8.54
C PHE A 96 9.93 -0.14 -7.23
N SER A 97 10.46 0.86 -6.53
CA SER A 97 11.19 0.69 -5.27
C SER A 97 10.32 0.44 -4.03
N GLY A 98 8.99 0.56 -4.15
CA GLY A 98 8.08 0.43 -3.01
C GLY A 98 7.88 1.74 -2.24
N PHE A 99 7.61 1.63 -0.94
CA PHE A 99 7.33 2.74 -0.03
C PHE A 99 8.16 2.60 1.24
N GLY A 100 8.50 3.72 1.88
CA GLY A 100 9.38 3.71 3.04
C GLY A 100 8.68 3.19 4.29
N LEU A 101 9.27 2.21 4.99
CA LEU A 101 8.66 1.60 6.17
C LEU A 101 8.39 2.60 7.30
N ASN A 102 9.21 3.64 7.45
CA ASN A 102 9.09 4.59 8.56
C ASN A 102 8.04 5.68 8.31
N ASP A 103 7.94 6.16 7.07
CA ASP A 103 7.13 7.34 6.73
C ASP A 103 5.85 6.98 5.96
N GLU A 104 5.81 5.80 5.32
CA GLU A 104 4.81 5.37 4.35
C GLU A 104 4.37 3.91 4.61
N ALA A 105 4.40 3.50 5.88
CA ALA A 105 4.14 2.13 6.32
C ALA A 105 2.80 1.58 5.84
N GLU A 106 1.78 2.43 5.78
CA GLU A 106 0.43 2.06 5.39
C GLU A 106 0.32 1.85 3.87
N GLU A 107 0.95 2.70 3.05
CA GLU A 107 1.10 2.50 1.60
C GLU A 107 1.89 1.21 1.30
N LEU A 108 2.99 0.97 2.01
CA LEU A 108 3.76 -0.27 1.92
C LEU A 108 2.90 -1.49 2.28
N GLY A 109 2.13 -1.40 3.37
CA GLY A 109 1.18 -2.44 3.78
C GLY A 109 0.12 -2.71 2.71
N PHE A 110 -0.35 -1.67 2.03
CA PHE A 110 -1.32 -1.80 0.95
C PHE A 110 -0.72 -2.45 -0.31
N VAL A 111 0.51 -2.10 -0.69
CA VAL A 111 1.25 -2.78 -1.78
C VAL A 111 1.46 -4.26 -1.46
N LYS A 112 1.85 -4.58 -0.23
CA LYS A 112 1.98 -5.97 0.27
C LYS A 112 0.67 -6.74 0.12
N LEU A 113 -0.46 -6.11 0.45
CA LEU A 113 -1.78 -6.71 0.30
C LEU A 113 -2.14 -6.97 -1.17
N ILE A 114 -1.88 -6.00 -2.06
CA ILE A 114 -2.12 -6.12 -3.51
C ILE A 114 -1.34 -7.31 -4.08
N HIS A 115 -0.04 -7.38 -3.79
CA HIS A 115 0.84 -8.46 -4.23
C HIS A 115 0.37 -9.83 -3.69
N LYS A 116 0.11 -9.93 -2.38
CA LYS A 116 -0.34 -11.19 -1.73
C LYS A 116 -1.67 -11.70 -2.25
N ARG A 117 -2.59 -10.81 -2.65
CA ARG A 117 -3.96 -11.18 -3.07
C ARG A 117 -4.13 -11.21 -4.59
N GLY A 118 -3.09 -10.88 -5.37
CA GLY A 118 -3.12 -10.89 -6.83
C GLY A 118 -4.11 -9.88 -7.45
N ARG A 119 -4.50 -8.83 -6.73
CA ARG A 119 -5.48 -7.86 -7.26
C ARG A 119 -4.82 -6.97 -8.31
N GLY A 120 -5.35 -6.98 -9.53
CA GLY A 120 -4.92 -6.09 -10.61
C GLY A 120 -3.66 -6.53 -11.38
N ASP A 121 -3.14 -7.74 -11.12
CA ASP A 121 -1.95 -8.34 -11.76
C ASP A 121 -0.78 -7.36 -11.97
N PHE A 122 -0.21 -6.89 -10.85
CA PHE A 122 1.01 -6.08 -10.84
C PHE A 122 2.26 -6.92 -10.61
N SER A 123 2.26 -8.20 -11.01
CA SER A 123 3.35 -9.15 -10.76
C SER A 123 4.68 -8.72 -11.40
N LEU A 124 4.63 -8.03 -12.53
CA LEU A 124 5.81 -7.46 -13.19
C LEU A 124 6.32 -6.18 -12.52
N VAL A 125 5.43 -5.43 -11.84
CA VAL A 125 5.75 -4.16 -11.17
C VAL A 125 6.25 -4.41 -9.75
N ILE A 126 5.61 -5.35 -9.04
CA ILE A 126 5.92 -5.72 -7.67
C ILE A 126 6.55 -7.12 -7.73
N PRO A 127 7.87 -7.21 -7.98
CA PRO A 127 8.55 -8.49 -7.93
C PRO A 127 8.51 -9.06 -6.51
N ASP A 128 8.91 -10.32 -6.37
CA ASP A 128 8.82 -11.04 -5.10
C ASP A 128 9.43 -10.25 -3.93
N GLY A 129 8.60 -10.05 -2.89
CA GLY A 129 8.95 -9.26 -1.73
C GLY A 129 8.65 -7.78 -1.91
N ALA A 130 7.40 -7.37 -1.66
CA ALA A 130 7.01 -5.97 -1.66
C ALA A 130 7.97 -5.09 -0.82
N HIS A 131 8.64 -4.18 -1.52
CA HIS A 131 9.88 -3.54 -1.11
C HIS A 131 9.66 -2.39 -0.12
N ASP A 132 10.50 -2.36 0.92
CA ASP A 132 10.78 -1.14 1.67
C ASP A 132 11.81 -0.34 0.88
N SER A 133 11.44 0.86 0.43
CA SER A 133 12.36 1.74 -0.32
C SER A 133 13.46 2.32 0.57
N HIS A 134 13.34 2.19 1.90
CA HIS A 134 14.21 2.81 2.90
C HIS A 134 14.26 4.35 2.85
N MET A 135 13.38 4.98 2.06
CA MET A 135 13.22 6.43 1.96
C MET A 135 11.80 6.80 1.49
N PRO A 136 11.27 7.99 1.83
CA PRO A 136 9.97 8.43 1.35
C PRO A 136 9.92 8.56 -0.19
N MET A 137 8.96 7.89 -0.82
CA MET A 137 8.82 7.86 -2.28
C MET A 137 7.63 8.69 -2.80
N THR A 138 6.66 9.03 -1.97
CA THR A 138 5.44 9.76 -2.36
C THR A 138 5.74 11.06 -3.14
N PRO A 139 6.67 11.93 -2.72
CA PRO A 139 6.98 13.16 -3.47
C PRO A 139 7.56 12.88 -4.87
N LEU A 140 8.32 11.78 -5.03
CA LEU A 140 8.87 11.38 -6.32
C LEU A 140 7.76 10.84 -7.21
N TYR A 141 6.93 9.94 -6.69
CA TYR A 141 5.83 9.36 -7.44
C TYR A 141 4.79 10.39 -7.88
N ARG A 142 4.53 11.44 -7.10
CA ARG A 142 3.66 12.55 -7.53
C ARG A 142 4.22 13.27 -8.77
N ARG A 143 5.51 13.61 -8.77
CA ARG A 143 6.19 14.24 -9.93
C ARG A 143 6.18 13.33 -11.16
N MET A 144 6.38 12.03 -10.97
CA MET A 144 6.28 11.06 -12.05
C MET A 144 4.86 10.97 -12.61
N LEU A 145 3.84 10.94 -11.74
CA LEU A 145 2.43 10.89 -12.17
C LEU A 145 2.01 12.13 -12.94
N GLU A 146 2.49 13.32 -12.55
CA GLU A 146 2.27 14.55 -13.30
C GLU A 146 2.89 14.49 -14.70
N ALA A 147 4.15 14.07 -14.80
CA ALA A 147 4.83 13.90 -16.09
C ALA A 147 4.16 12.80 -16.95
N TYR A 148 3.70 11.72 -16.32
CA TYR A 148 2.98 10.63 -16.96
C TYR A 148 1.65 11.09 -17.55
N ASP A 149 0.90 11.94 -16.82
CA ASP A 149 -0.34 12.52 -17.32
C ASP A 149 -0.09 13.44 -18.52
N GLN A 150 0.93 14.30 -18.44
CA GLN A 150 1.35 15.17 -19.54
C GLN A 150 1.81 14.38 -20.78
N ALA A 151 2.42 13.22 -20.59
CA ALA A 151 2.77 12.29 -21.68
C ALA A 151 1.56 11.54 -22.28
N GLY A 152 0.36 11.73 -21.73
CA GLY A 152 -0.87 11.06 -22.17
C GLY A 152 -1.06 9.66 -21.57
N GLY A 153 -0.39 9.34 -20.47
CA GLY A 153 -0.46 8.03 -19.82
C GLY A 153 -1.87 7.62 -19.37
N LYS A 154 -2.77 8.58 -19.13
CA LYS A 154 -4.18 8.27 -18.79
C LYS A 154 -5.02 7.84 -19.99
N THR A 155 -4.58 8.10 -21.22
CA THR A 155 -5.37 7.86 -22.44
C THR A 155 -4.70 6.88 -23.39
N LYS A 156 -3.38 6.78 -23.37
CA LYS A 156 -2.59 5.86 -24.20
C LYS A 156 -2.41 4.52 -23.49
N SER A 157 -2.44 3.43 -24.25
CA SER A 157 -2.08 2.10 -23.74
C SER A 157 -0.57 1.92 -23.55
N LEU A 158 0.24 2.56 -24.41
CA LEU A 158 1.70 2.56 -24.34
C LEU A 158 2.24 3.95 -24.66
N LEU A 159 3.38 4.27 -24.07
CA LEU A 159 4.14 5.47 -24.32
C LEU A 159 5.27 5.18 -25.32
N SER A 160 5.69 6.21 -26.06
CA SER A 160 6.96 6.18 -26.79
C SER A 160 8.13 6.15 -25.81
N LEU A 161 9.30 5.70 -26.27
CA LEU A 161 10.47 5.65 -25.41
C LEU A 161 10.91 7.05 -24.93
N ASN A 162 10.73 8.08 -25.75
CA ASN A 162 11.01 9.46 -25.33
C ASN A 162 10.08 9.91 -24.20
N GLU A 163 8.79 9.58 -24.28
CA GLU A 163 7.83 9.88 -23.21
C GLU A 163 8.16 9.12 -21.92
N VAL A 164 8.57 7.84 -22.02
CA VAL A 164 9.08 7.08 -20.87
C VAL A 164 10.25 7.82 -20.21
N LYS A 165 11.24 8.25 -20.99
CA LYS A 165 12.39 9.01 -20.48
C LYS A 165 11.98 10.33 -19.82
N VAL A 166 11.00 11.05 -20.37
CA VAL A 166 10.46 12.27 -19.74
C VAL A 166 9.87 11.98 -18.36
N VAL A 167 9.12 10.89 -18.22
CA VAL A 167 8.55 10.48 -16.92
C VAL A 167 9.65 10.09 -15.93
N LEU A 168 10.62 9.28 -16.35
CA LEU A 168 11.71 8.83 -15.47
C LEU A 168 12.62 9.97 -15.02
N ASN A 169 12.84 10.97 -15.88
CA ASN A 169 13.73 12.09 -15.58
C ASN A 169 13.02 13.24 -14.84
N SER A 170 11.69 13.18 -14.62
CA SER A 170 10.95 14.25 -13.90
C SER A 170 11.32 14.39 -12.42
N VAL A 171 11.95 13.36 -11.86
CA VAL A 171 12.41 13.36 -10.46
C VAL A 171 13.82 13.89 -10.30
N ILE A 172 14.56 14.02 -11.40
CA ILE A 172 15.91 14.59 -11.45
C ILE A 172 15.71 16.10 -11.61
N ALA A 173 16.09 16.88 -10.61
CA ALA A 173 16.05 18.33 -10.75
C ALA A 173 16.94 18.75 -11.94
N PRO A 174 16.55 19.75 -12.74
CA PRO A 174 17.52 20.41 -13.60
C PRO A 174 18.61 20.96 -12.69
N GLU A 175 19.88 20.65 -12.98
CA GLU A 175 21.00 21.34 -12.36
C GLU A 175 20.71 22.84 -12.42
N ASN A 176 20.80 23.50 -11.26
CA ASN A 176 20.55 24.93 -11.08
C ASN A 176 20.99 25.74 -12.32
N GLN A 177 20.04 26.35 -13.02
CA GLN A 177 20.32 27.47 -13.93
C GLN A 177 20.43 28.77 -13.13
#